data_AF-A0A944MDP0-F1
#
_entry.id   AF-A0A944MDP0-F1
#
_cell.length_a   1.000
_cell.length_b   1.000
_cell.length_c   1.000
_cell.angle_alpha   90.00
_cell.angle_beta   90.00
_cell.angle_gamma   90.00
#
_symmetry.space_group_name_H-M   'P 1'
#
loop_
_entity.id
_entity.type
_entity.pdbx_description
1 polymer ?
#
loop_
_entity_poly.entity_id
_entity_poly.type
_entity_poly.pdbx_seq_one_letter_code
_entity_poly.pdbx_strand_id
1 'polypeptide(L)'
;MQGIKIARLLGKYLERGRQRGKDELEAIDQLLHRLEGRRDHLQHRLLTEKRACKQKRLKAELKIVEMKLKKGMKRRQAFSKVEHR
;
A
#
# COMPACT_ATOMS: atom_id res chain seq x y z
N MET A 1 42.16 6.81 14.88
CA MET A 1 41.00 5.89 14.79
C MET A 1 39.63 6.57 15.06
N GLN A 2 39.42 7.84 14.70
CA GLN A 2 38.11 8.51 14.89
C GLN A 2 37.18 8.35 13.67
N GLY A 3 37.71 8.33 12.45
CA GLY A 3 36.90 8.17 11.21
C GLY A 3 36.15 6.85 11.10
N ILE A 4 36.71 5.75 11.65
CA ILE A 4 36.07 4.42 11.63
C ILE A 4 34.80 4.41 12.49
N LYS A 5 34.77 5.14 13.61
CA LYS A 5 33.59 5.23 14.48
C LYS A 5 32.45 6.01 13.82
N ILE A 6 32.78 7.09 13.10
CA ILE A 6 31.80 7.93 12.39
C ILE A 6 31.16 7.14 11.24
N ALA A 7 31.96 6.42 10.45
CA ALA A 7 31.46 5.56 9.38
C ALA A 7 30.54 4.43 9.91
N ARG A 8 30.88 3.82 11.05
CA ARG A 8 30.02 2.82 11.72
C ARG A 8 28.70 3.40 12.20
N LEU A 9 28.72 4.61 12.75
CA LEU A 9 27.51 5.29 13.20
C LEU A 9 26.59 5.59 12.01
N LEU A 10 27.15 6.17 10.94
CA LEU A 10 26.44 6.45 9.69
C LEU A 10 25.86 5.18 9.07
N GLY A 11 26.61 4.08 9.03
CA GLY A 11 26.12 2.78 8.60
C GLY A 11 24.88 2.32 9.39
N LYS A 12 24.93 2.40 10.73
CA LYS A 12 23.78 2.06 11.58
C LYS A 12 22.57 2.97 11.37
N TYR A 13 22.76 4.25 11.08
CA TYR A 13 21.67 5.18 10.77
C TYR A 13 21.06 4.90 9.40
N LEU A 14 21.88 4.58 8.40
CA LEU A 14 21.44 4.18 7.06
C LEU A 14 20.69 2.85 7.10
N GLU A 15 21.19 1.85 7.83
CA GLU A 15 20.49 0.57 8.04
C GLU A 15 19.14 0.77 8.73
N ARG A 16 19.07 1.63 9.76
CA ARG A 16 17.79 1.98 10.41
C ARG A 16 16.82 2.70 9.48
N GLY A 17 17.32 3.58 8.61
CA GLY A 17 16.52 4.25 7.58
C GLY A 17 15.95 3.26 6.56
N ARG A 18 16.78 2.34 6.08
CA ARG A 18 16.38 1.24 5.18
C ARG A 18 15.36 0.31 5.82
N GLN A 19 15.57 -0.06 7.08
CA GLN A 19 14.64 -0.95 7.80
C GLN A 19 13.26 -0.30 7.94
N ARG A 20 13.21 0.98 8.34
CA ARG A 20 11.95 1.73 8.41
C ARG A 20 11.27 1.87 7.05
N GLY A 21 12.04 2.14 5.99
CA GLY A 21 11.51 2.21 4.62
C GLY A 21 10.87 0.89 4.16
N LYS A 22 11.49 -0.24 4.52
CA LYS A 22 10.94 -1.59 4.29
C LYS A 22 9.66 -1.84 5.08
N ASP A 23 9.63 -1.50 6.36
CA ASP A 23 8.45 -1.67 7.22
C ASP A 23 7.26 -0.85 6.69
N GLU A 24 7.51 0.38 6.21
CA GLU A 24 6.48 1.23 5.60
C GLU A 24 5.98 0.68 4.25
N LEU A 25 6.88 0.15 3.41
CA LEU A 25 6.52 -0.52 2.15
C LEU A 25 5.67 -1.77 2.41
N GLU A 26 6.03 -2.58 3.40
CA GLU A 26 5.28 -3.77 3.77
C GLU A 26 3.88 -3.40 4.30
N ALA A 27 3.77 -2.35 5.10
CA ALA A 27 2.47 -1.83 5.56
C ALA A 27 1.59 -1.36 4.40
N ILE A 28 2.17 -0.70 3.38
CA ILE A 28 1.45 -0.30 2.17
C ILE A 28 0.96 -1.54 1.40
N ASP A 29 1.79 -2.58 1.28
CA ASP A 29 1.43 -3.81 0.58
C ASP A 29 0.32 -4.59 1.29
N GLN A 30 0.37 -4.67 2.62
CA GLN A 30 -0.71 -5.27 3.41
C GLN A 30 -2.03 -4.50 3.24
N LEU A 31 -1.99 -3.16 3.22
CA LEU A 31 -3.18 -2.33 2.99
C LEU A 31 -3.76 -2.52 1.59
N LEU A 32 -2.90 -2.63 0.57
CA LEU A 32 -3.31 -2.91 -0.80
C LEU A 32 -3.98 -4.28 -0.90
N HIS A 33 -3.38 -5.33 -0.31
CA HIS A 33 -3.94 -6.68 -0.32
C HIS A 33 -5.33 -6.74 0.36
N ARG A 34 -5.53 -6.04 1.48
CA ARG A 34 -6.85 -5.92 2.13
C ARG A 34 -7.87 -5.20 1.25
N LEU A 35 -7.45 -4.18 0.50
CA LEU A 35 -8.34 -3.47 -0.42
C LEU A 35 -8.70 -4.31 -1.65
N GLU A 36 -7.79 -5.15 -2.14
CA GLU A 36 -8.06 -6.11 -3.22
C GLU A 36 -9.09 -7.15 -2.78
N GLY A 37 -8.91 -7.77 -1.60
CA GLY A 37 -9.90 -8.70 -1.07
C GLY A 37 -11.28 -8.06 -0.88
N ARG A 38 -11.32 -6.79 -0.47
CA ARG A 38 -12.58 -6.02 -0.37
C ARG A 38 -13.20 -5.73 -1.73
N ARG A 39 -12.40 -5.42 -2.76
CA ARG A 39 -12.88 -5.24 -4.14
C ARG A 39 -13.55 -6.52 -4.62
N ASP A 40 -12.88 -7.65 -4.48
CA ASP A 40 -13.36 -8.94 -4.99
C ASP A 40 -14.65 -9.36 -4.26
N HIS A 41 -14.73 -9.14 -2.95
CA HIS A 41 -15.95 -9.35 -2.18
C HIS A 41 -17.12 -8.46 -2.64
N LEU A 42 -16.88 -7.16 -2.88
CA LEU A 42 -17.91 -6.25 -3.39
C LEU A 42 -18.37 -6.63 -4.80
N GLN A 43 -17.44 -7.11 -5.63
CA GLN A 43 -17.71 -7.54 -6.99
C GLN A 43 -18.57 -8.80 -7.01
N HIS A 44 -18.23 -9.80 -6.19
CA HIS A 44 -19.05 -11.00 -6.00
C HIS A 44 -20.46 -10.63 -5.49
N ARG A 45 -20.55 -9.76 -4.48
CA ARG A 45 -21.85 -9.30 -3.95
C ARG A 45 -22.68 -8.58 -5.01
N LEU A 46 -22.06 -7.77 -5.85
CA LEU A 46 -22.75 -7.06 -6.92
C LEU A 46 -23.37 -8.03 -7.94
N LEU A 47 -22.69 -9.14 -8.27
CA LEU A 47 -23.21 -10.17 -9.17
C LEU A 47 -24.43 -10.90 -8.58
N THR A 48 -24.44 -11.12 -7.26
CA THR A 48 -25.54 -11.83 -6.58
C THR A 48 -26.73 -10.94 -6.19
N GLU A 49 -26.53 -9.63 -6.05
CA GLU A 49 -27.53 -8.71 -5.54
C GLU A 49 -28.54 -8.33 -6.63
N LYS A 50 -29.83 -8.58 -6.38
CA LYS A 50 -30.93 -8.31 -7.32
C LYS A 50 -31.57 -6.93 -7.13
N ARG A 51 -31.43 -6.32 -5.94
CA ARG A 51 -32.07 -5.03 -5.64
C ARG A 51 -31.29 -3.87 -6.26
N ALA A 52 -31.93 -3.12 -7.15
CA ALA A 52 -31.32 -2.00 -7.87
C ALA A 52 -30.67 -0.93 -6.95
N CYS A 53 -31.33 -0.56 -5.84
CA CYS A 53 -30.76 0.41 -4.89
C CYS A 53 -29.48 -0.10 -4.23
N LYS A 54 -29.43 -1.39 -3.87
CA LYS A 54 -28.24 -2.02 -3.28
C LYS A 54 -27.13 -2.19 -4.31
N GLN A 55 -27.46 -2.53 -5.56
CA GLN A 55 -26.48 -2.56 -6.65
C GLN A 55 -25.85 -1.18 -6.91
N LYS A 56 -26.63 -0.10 -6.92
CA LYS A 56 -26.10 1.27 -7.06
C LYS A 56 -25.11 1.60 -5.95
N ARG A 57 -25.44 1.25 -4.71
CA ARG A 57 -24.55 1.43 -3.56
C ARG A 57 -23.26 0.61 -3.68
N LEU A 58 -23.38 -0.68 -4.02
CA LEU A 58 -22.23 -1.56 -4.22
C LEU A 58 -21.30 -1.06 -5.35
N LYS A 59 -21.85 -0.55 -6.46
CA LYS A 59 -21.07 0.07 -7.54
C LYS A 59 -20.30 1.30 -7.06
N ALA A 60 -20.93 2.15 -6.24
CA ALA A 60 -20.27 3.33 -5.67
C ALA A 60 -19.14 2.93 -4.70
N GLU A 61 -19.40 1.95 -3.83
CA GLU A 61 -18.39 1.42 -2.90
C GLU A 61 -17.21 0.79 -3.66
N LEU A 62 -17.48 0.04 -4.73
CA LEU A 62 -16.47 -0.58 -5.58
C LEU A 62 -15.60 0.49 -6.25
N LYS A 63 -16.19 1.55 -6.81
CA LYS A 63 -15.45 2.68 -7.40
C LYS A 63 -14.54 3.37 -6.38
N ILE A 64 -15.00 3.55 -5.14
CA ILE A 64 -14.19 4.12 -4.07
C ILE A 64 -12.99 3.21 -3.76
N VAL A 65 -13.19 1.89 -3.67
CA VAL A 65 -12.13 0.92 -3.42
C VAL A 65 -11.11 0.91 -4.56
N GLU A 66 -11.55 0.91 -5.82
CA GLU A 66 -10.67 1.01 -6.99
C GLU A 66 -9.84 2.29 -6.99
N MET A 67 -10.45 3.44 -6.66
CA MET A 67 -9.72 4.71 -6.52
C MET A 67 -8.67 4.65 -5.42
N LYS A 68 -8.97 4.01 -4.27
CA LYS A 68 -8.02 3.83 -3.17
C LYS A 68 -6.87 2.91 -3.57
N LEU A 69 -7.15 1.81 -4.27
CA LEU A 69 -6.13 0.91 -4.83
C LEU A 69 -5.21 1.66 -5.80
N LYS A 70 -5.78 2.42 -6.75
CA LYS A 70 -4.99 3.21 -7.70
C LYS A 70 -4.09 4.23 -7.00
N LYS A 71 -4.60 4.92 -5.97
CA LYS A 71 -3.80 5.85 -5.15
C LYS A 71 -2.71 5.14 -4.36
N GLY A 72 -3.04 4.00 -3.74
CA GLY A 72 -2.09 3.18 -2.98
C GLY A 72 -0.96 2.64 -3.86
N MET A 73 -1.27 2.10 -5.04
CA MET A 73 -0.28 1.62 -6.01
C MET A 73 0.65 2.73 -6.48
N LYS A 74 0.14 3.93 -6.74
CA LYS A 74 0.97 5.09 -7.08
C LYS A 74 1.91 5.48 -5.93
N ARG A 75 1.43 5.43 -4.69
CA ARG A 75 2.28 5.69 -3.51
C ARG A 75 3.37 4.62 -3.39
N ARG A 76 3.01 3.34 -3.48
CA ARG A 76 3.96 2.22 -3.47
C ARG A 76 5.07 2.40 -4.51
N GLN A 77 4.70 2.75 -5.75
CA GLN A 77 5.68 3.03 -6.83
C GLN A 77 6.58 4.22 -6.52
N ALA A 78 6.05 5.28 -5.89
CA ALA A 78 6.86 6.42 -5.46
C ALA A 78 7.89 6.02 -4.40
N PHE A 79 7.48 5.24 -3.39
CA PHE A 79 8.38 4.71 -2.35
C PHE A 79 9.44 3.75 -2.92
N SER A 80 9.06 2.85 -3.82
CA SER A 80 10.01 1.93 -4.49
C SER A 80 11.06 2.67 -5.31
N LYS A 81 10.72 3.80 -5.96
CA LYS A 81 11.70 4.64 -6.68
C LYS A 81 12.69 5.36 -5.76
N VAL A 82 12.31 5.60 -4.49
CA VAL A 82 13.17 6.27 -3.51
C VAL A 82 14.18 5.28 -2.90
N GLU A 83 13.83 4.00 -2.71
CA GLU A 83 14.77 2.96 -2.24
C GLU A 83 15.87 2.58 -3.26
N HIS A 84 15.67 2.90 -4.55
CA HIS A 84 16.61 2.60 -5.64
C HIS A 84 17.49 3.78 -6.08
N ARG A 85 17.42 4.94 -5.41
CA ARG A 85 18.34 6.07 -5.59
C ARG A 85 19.32 6.16 -4.42
#